data_AF-A0A7J4QV66-F1
#
_entry.id   AF-A0A7J4QV66-F1
#
_cell.length_a   1.000
_cell.length_b   1.000
_cell.length_c   1.000
_cell.angle_alpha   90.00
_cell.angle_beta   90.00
_cell.angle_gamma   90.00
#
_symmetry.space_group_name_H-M   'P 1'
#
loop_
_entity.id
_entity.type
_entity.pdbx_description
1 polymer ?
#
loop_
_entity_poly.entity_id
_entity_poly.type
_entity_poly.pdbx_seq_one_letter_code
_entity_poly.pdbx_strand_id
1 'polypeptide(L)'
;MTDKVDLLCELYQARFDRLKEMASVSELPKNGPVEVVRARLIKNLVLTDWDLSKENIKSIKNKNLGEILGVFGLKKSGSIRERRQRLYLHLYEDPKTLTAENLDKMNKQDIHSLCKILELPLTGDKQTLLVRVAGVLASQQGSWGKVKKSLKRKNDNAKSKIVIPNPSEDDDYSSTNIQDSVEKFIEEHPEGWSFEEESEFRNNLADDGVEISRVEVSNSIDNALKTVQQENESETPIPQMNQTAPSIVAETEIDTLEREAAIIEVESRIAEIESSARDFLTVSSTSNSEDFELFIDNLGSHGLPVDIKSVRAYLTDIVMKMEFKIDSEKDAINSMPNSWSEREAIRQFENARSSLRDQLSNTINLHDGDLIKARMAFEEIAKSMGLDLRIPSISGRLHALFDLQVDLSEAEGLQDPNIARRNRVLKILHHGSVHITPEERRVIDRLERNIVAFEQLVETVMESSEGTF
;
A
#
# COMPACT_ATOMS: atom_id res chain seq x y z
N MET A 1 -17.27 -45.17 25.05
CA MET A 1 -16.44 -44.03 24.64
C MET A 1 -17.13 -42.80 25.19
N THR A 2 -16.60 -42.20 26.25
CA THR A 2 -17.08 -40.91 26.73
C THR A 2 -16.87 -39.90 25.62
N ASP A 3 -17.91 -39.17 25.26
CA ASP A 3 -17.82 -38.09 24.28
C ASP A 3 -16.70 -37.12 24.74
N LYS A 4 -15.74 -36.80 23.85
CA LYS A 4 -14.60 -35.91 24.18
C LYS A 4 -15.13 -34.56 24.69
N VAL A 5 -16.32 -34.14 24.23
CA VAL A 5 -17.02 -32.93 24.68
C VAL A 5 -17.50 -33.03 26.12
N ASP A 6 -18.04 -34.18 26.54
CA ASP A 6 -18.48 -34.41 27.92
C ASP A 6 -17.29 -34.45 28.89
N LEU A 7 -16.19 -35.09 28.48
CA LEU A 7 -14.95 -35.10 29.25
C LEU A 7 -14.37 -33.69 29.42
N LEU A 8 -14.40 -32.88 28.36
CA LEU A 8 -13.95 -31.49 28.43
C LEU A 8 -14.82 -30.66 29.39
N CYS A 9 -16.14 -30.87 29.38
CA CYS A 9 -17.05 -30.21 30.31
C CYS A 9 -16.80 -30.60 31.76
N GLU A 10 -16.52 -31.88 32.04
CA GLU A 10 -16.10 -32.36 33.36
C GLU A 10 -14.79 -31.68 33.78
N LEU A 11 -13.80 -31.61 32.89
CA LEU A 11 -12.50 -30.98 33.16
C LEU A 11 -12.63 -29.48 33.52
N TYR A 12 -13.52 -28.74 32.87
CA TYR A 12 -13.75 -27.33 33.21
C TYR A 12 -14.35 -27.12 34.60
N GLN A 13 -15.26 -28.00 35.02
CA GLN A 13 -16.03 -27.87 36.27
C GLN A 13 -15.35 -28.58 37.46
N ALA A 14 -14.46 -29.53 37.20
CA ALA A 14 -13.81 -30.34 38.22
C ALA A 14 -12.99 -29.50 39.21
N ARG A 15 -13.13 -29.86 40.49
CA ARG A 15 -12.30 -29.36 41.60
C ARG A 15 -10.90 -29.97 41.54
N PHE A 16 -9.95 -29.34 42.22
CA PHE A 16 -8.54 -29.74 42.14
C PHE A 16 -8.28 -31.20 42.55
N ASP A 17 -8.96 -31.70 43.58
CA ASP A 17 -8.80 -33.08 44.04
C ASP A 17 -9.25 -34.09 42.97
N ARG A 18 -10.38 -33.81 42.31
CA ARG A 18 -10.89 -34.60 41.19
C ARG A 18 -9.95 -34.59 39.99
N LEU A 19 -9.36 -33.43 39.67
CA LEU A 19 -8.34 -33.32 38.62
C LEU A 19 -7.08 -34.12 38.95
N LYS A 20 -6.67 -34.18 40.22
CA LYS A 20 -5.52 -35.00 40.65
C LYS A 20 -5.83 -36.50 40.57
N GLU A 21 -7.04 -36.92 40.93
CA GLU A 21 -7.49 -38.30 40.74
C GLU A 21 -7.41 -38.68 39.27
N MET A 22 -8.02 -37.87 38.39
CA MET A 22 -7.98 -38.08 36.94
C MET A 22 -6.55 -38.10 36.40
N ALA A 23 -5.67 -37.19 36.85
CA ALA A 23 -4.26 -37.23 36.50
C ALA A 23 -3.53 -38.48 37.00
N SER A 24 -3.95 -39.06 38.14
CA SER A 24 -3.40 -40.33 38.64
C SER A 24 -3.78 -41.49 37.73
N VAL A 25 -5.05 -41.54 37.34
CA VAL A 25 -5.62 -42.58 36.48
C VAL A 25 -5.00 -42.53 35.08
N SER A 26 -4.69 -41.32 34.59
CA SER A 26 -4.06 -41.11 33.29
C SER A 26 -2.52 -41.07 33.32
N GLU A 27 -1.88 -41.43 34.45
CA GLU A 27 -0.42 -41.44 34.63
C GLU A 27 0.29 -40.10 34.33
N LEU A 28 -0.38 -38.98 34.60
CA LEU A 28 0.14 -37.63 34.37
C LEU A 28 0.71 -36.99 35.64
N PRO A 29 1.73 -36.11 35.52
CA PRO A 29 2.30 -35.42 36.67
C PRO A 29 1.28 -34.47 37.29
N LYS A 30 1.20 -34.49 38.62
CA LYS A 30 0.25 -33.69 39.43
C LYS A 30 0.81 -32.31 39.83
N ASN A 31 1.96 -31.94 39.27
CA ASN A 31 2.71 -30.76 39.67
C ASN A 31 2.10 -29.49 39.08
N GLY A 32 2.03 -28.46 39.91
CA GLY A 32 1.61 -27.11 39.52
C GLY A 32 0.22 -26.68 40.03
N PRO A 33 -0.21 -25.46 39.70
CA PRO A 33 -1.53 -24.93 40.01
C PRO A 33 -2.67 -25.71 39.33
N VAL A 34 -3.89 -25.53 39.84
CA VAL A 34 -5.12 -26.18 39.34
C VAL A 34 -5.27 -26.07 37.83
N GLU A 35 -5.02 -24.88 37.28
CA GLU A 35 -5.21 -24.59 35.84
C GLU A 35 -4.14 -25.26 34.97
N VAL A 36 -2.92 -25.46 35.48
CA VAL A 36 -1.85 -26.17 34.75
C VAL A 36 -2.12 -27.67 34.71
N VAL A 37 -2.60 -28.25 35.82
CA VAL A 37 -3.04 -29.66 35.84
C VAL A 37 -4.23 -29.85 34.90
N ARG A 38 -5.17 -28.89 34.86
CA ARG A 38 -6.29 -28.92 33.91
C ARG A 38 -5.83 -28.82 32.45
N ALA A 39 -4.95 -27.87 32.12
CA ALA A 39 -4.42 -27.71 30.77
C ALA A 39 -3.68 -28.99 30.31
N ARG A 40 -2.93 -29.63 31.22
CA ARG A 40 -2.24 -30.90 30.95
C ARG A 40 -3.21 -32.05 30.66
N LEU A 41 -4.30 -32.13 31.42
CA LEU A 41 -5.35 -33.13 31.19
C LEU A 41 -6.09 -32.88 29.87
N ILE A 42 -6.43 -31.63 29.56
CA ILE A 42 -7.08 -31.27 28.28
C ILE A 42 -6.15 -31.61 27.11
N LYS A 43 -4.86 -31.26 27.20
CA LYS A 43 -3.86 -31.61 26.18
C LYS A 43 -3.81 -33.12 25.92
N ASN A 44 -3.74 -33.94 26.98
CA ASN A 44 -3.46 -35.37 26.83
C ASN A 44 -4.71 -36.25 26.70
N LEU A 45 -5.89 -35.78 27.11
CA LEU A 45 -7.14 -36.57 27.08
C LEU A 45 -8.17 -36.08 26.05
N VAL A 46 -8.13 -34.80 25.69
CA VAL A 46 -9.09 -34.21 24.76
C VAL A 46 -8.43 -33.95 23.41
N LEU A 47 -7.25 -33.31 23.42
CA LEU A 47 -6.45 -32.99 22.24
C LEU A 47 -5.36 -34.04 21.99
N THR A 48 -5.70 -35.33 22.09
CA THR A 48 -4.76 -36.46 21.90
C THR A 48 -4.05 -36.42 20.55
N ASP A 49 -4.73 -35.88 19.55
CA ASP A 49 -4.31 -35.96 18.16
C ASP A 49 -3.39 -34.78 17.80
N TRP A 50 -3.35 -33.73 18.63
CA TRP A 50 -2.53 -32.54 18.41
C TRP A 50 -1.16 -32.64 19.09
N ASP A 51 -0.09 -32.49 18.31
CA ASP A 51 1.24 -32.33 18.88
C ASP A 51 1.49 -30.90 19.40
N LEU A 52 1.09 -30.68 20.65
CA LEU A 52 1.29 -29.41 21.35
C LEU A 52 2.68 -29.32 22.03
N SER A 53 3.75 -29.83 21.41
CA SER A 53 5.14 -29.69 21.89
C SER A 53 5.67 -28.25 21.77
N LYS A 54 6.75 -27.90 22.48
CA LYS A 54 7.31 -26.53 22.48
C LYS A 54 7.74 -26.05 21.08
N GLU A 55 8.14 -26.98 20.22
CA GLU A 55 8.63 -26.69 18.86
C GLU A 55 7.48 -26.67 17.86
N ASN A 56 6.50 -27.58 18.03
CA ASN A 56 5.39 -27.74 17.08
C ASN A 56 4.24 -26.74 17.30
N ILE A 57 4.23 -25.96 18.39
CA ILE A 57 3.28 -24.82 18.50
C ILE A 57 3.44 -23.83 17.32
N LYS A 58 4.64 -23.73 16.74
CA LYS A 58 4.91 -22.83 15.60
C LYS A 58 4.36 -23.35 14.27
N SER A 59 4.14 -24.66 14.11
CA SER A 59 3.61 -25.23 12.87
C SER A 59 2.08 -25.26 12.81
N ILE A 60 1.38 -24.95 13.91
CA ILE A 60 -0.08 -24.90 13.97
C ILE A 60 -0.61 -23.72 13.12
N LYS A 61 -1.58 -24.01 12.25
CA LYS A 61 -2.32 -23.06 11.40
C LYS A 61 -3.19 -22.09 12.23
N ASN A 62 -3.49 -20.90 11.69
CA ASN A 62 -4.20 -19.83 12.42
C ASN A 62 -5.62 -20.21 12.86
N LYS A 63 -6.38 -20.88 11.97
CA LYS A 63 -7.73 -21.38 12.24
C LYS A 63 -7.75 -22.33 13.44
N ASN A 64 -6.95 -23.39 13.34
CA ASN A 64 -6.82 -24.42 14.37
C ASN A 64 -6.33 -23.85 15.70
N LEU A 65 -5.43 -22.86 15.66
CA LEU A 65 -4.94 -22.17 16.86
C LEU A 65 -6.06 -21.46 17.62
N GLY A 66 -7.01 -20.82 16.92
CA GLY A 66 -8.18 -20.18 17.54
C GLY A 66 -9.12 -21.19 18.18
N GLU A 67 -9.31 -22.35 17.56
CA GLU A 67 -10.14 -23.44 18.07
C GLU A 67 -9.52 -24.12 19.29
N ILE A 68 -8.23 -24.46 19.21
CA ILE A 68 -7.44 -25.02 20.32
C ILE A 68 -7.47 -24.06 21.53
N LEU A 69 -7.26 -22.76 21.32
CA LEU A 69 -7.40 -21.76 22.38
C LEU A 69 -8.82 -21.74 22.98
N GLY A 70 -9.84 -22.00 22.16
CA GLY A 70 -11.22 -22.18 22.60
C GLY A 70 -11.42 -23.38 23.52
N VAL A 71 -10.79 -24.52 23.20
CA VAL A 71 -10.80 -25.76 23.99
C VAL A 71 -10.05 -25.61 25.32
N PHE A 72 -9.08 -24.70 25.40
CA PHE A 72 -8.48 -24.32 26.68
C PHE A 72 -9.28 -23.23 27.42
N GLY A 73 -10.37 -22.74 26.84
CA GLY A 73 -11.19 -21.67 27.42
C GLY A 73 -10.49 -20.31 27.47
N LEU A 74 -9.56 -20.06 26.55
CA LEU A 74 -8.77 -18.83 26.44
C LEU A 74 -9.42 -17.82 25.47
N LYS A 75 -8.78 -16.66 25.32
CA LYS A 75 -9.15 -15.63 24.33
C LYS A 75 -8.69 -16.09 22.94
N LYS A 76 -9.62 -16.14 21.97
CA LYS A 76 -9.36 -16.55 20.58
C LYS A 76 -8.76 -15.42 19.71
N SER A 77 -9.00 -14.16 20.06
CA SER A 77 -8.58 -13.01 19.25
C SER A 77 -7.11 -12.63 19.47
N GLY A 78 -6.56 -11.85 18.53
CA GLY A 78 -5.16 -11.42 18.50
C GLY A 78 -4.45 -11.93 17.24
N SER A 79 -3.25 -11.40 16.99
CA SER A 79 -2.40 -11.85 15.87
C SER A 79 -1.96 -13.30 16.03
N ILE A 80 -1.58 -13.98 14.95
CA ILE A 80 -1.07 -15.37 15.00
C ILE A 80 0.06 -15.52 16.03
N ARG A 81 0.97 -14.54 16.08
CA ARG A 81 2.06 -14.46 17.05
C ARG A 81 1.54 -14.40 18.49
N GLU A 82 0.59 -13.51 18.77
CA GLU A 82 -0.01 -13.39 20.11
C GLU A 82 -0.76 -14.65 20.53
N ARG A 83 -1.47 -15.30 19.61
CA ARG A 83 -2.18 -16.56 19.86
C ARG A 83 -1.19 -17.68 20.20
N ARG A 84 -0.07 -17.79 19.48
CA ARG A 84 1.00 -18.77 19.75
C ARG A 84 1.66 -18.53 21.10
N GLN A 85 2.03 -17.28 21.39
CA GLN A 85 2.58 -16.88 22.68
C GLN A 85 1.63 -17.26 23.82
N ARG A 86 0.33 -16.98 23.67
CA ARG A 86 -0.69 -17.31 24.67
C ARG A 86 -0.84 -18.81 24.91
N LEU A 87 -0.85 -19.61 23.83
CA LEU A 87 -0.92 -21.07 23.92
C LEU A 87 0.32 -21.62 24.63
N TYR A 88 1.52 -21.17 24.24
CA TYR A 88 2.77 -21.58 24.87
C TYR A 88 2.77 -21.26 26.37
N LEU A 89 2.47 -20.02 26.72
CA LEU A 89 2.41 -19.58 28.11
C LEU A 89 1.40 -20.39 28.93
N HIS A 90 0.25 -20.74 28.35
CA HIS A 90 -0.77 -21.52 29.05
C HIS A 90 -0.37 -22.98 29.31
N LEU A 91 0.39 -23.59 28.40
CA LEU A 91 0.76 -25.01 28.48
C LEU A 91 2.00 -25.25 29.33
N TYR A 92 2.98 -24.34 29.26
CA TYR A 92 4.33 -24.58 29.80
C TYR A 92 4.72 -23.66 30.95
N GLU A 93 4.08 -22.50 31.07
CA GLU A 93 4.47 -21.49 32.05
C GLU A 93 3.39 -21.30 33.11
N ASP A 94 3.83 -20.83 34.28
CA ASP A 94 2.97 -20.59 35.42
C ASP A 94 2.78 -19.08 35.63
N PRO A 95 1.54 -18.54 35.64
CA PRO A 95 1.30 -17.11 35.83
C PRO A 95 1.80 -16.55 37.17
N LYS A 96 2.06 -17.43 38.14
CA LYS A 96 2.57 -17.06 39.46
C LYS A 96 4.09 -17.07 39.54
N THR A 97 4.77 -17.84 38.69
CA THR A 97 6.23 -17.97 38.69
C THR A 97 6.85 -17.02 37.66
N LEU A 98 6.28 -16.96 36.46
CA LEU A 98 6.74 -16.13 35.36
C LEU A 98 6.12 -14.72 35.46
N THR A 99 6.63 -13.94 36.41
CA THR A 99 6.26 -12.52 36.62
C THR A 99 7.40 -11.59 36.22
N ALA A 100 7.09 -10.33 35.94
CA ALA A 100 8.08 -9.29 35.63
C ALA A 100 9.19 -9.18 36.70
N GLU A 101 8.86 -9.42 37.96
CA GLU A 101 9.80 -9.38 39.09
C GLU A 101 10.73 -10.60 39.16
N ASN A 102 10.26 -11.76 38.70
CA ASN A 102 11.07 -12.99 38.71
C ASN A 102 11.93 -13.14 37.45
N LEU A 103 11.60 -12.42 36.37
CA LEU A 103 12.39 -12.38 35.14
C LEU A 103 13.82 -11.86 35.37
N ASP A 104 14.02 -10.93 36.30
CA ASP A 104 15.35 -10.39 36.60
C ASP A 104 16.29 -11.43 37.24
N LYS A 105 15.71 -12.37 37.98
CA LYS A 105 16.44 -13.50 38.62
C LYS A 105 16.84 -14.58 37.62
N MET A 106 16.27 -14.61 36.42
CA MET A 106 16.60 -15.61 35.40
C MET A 106 17.94 -15.33 34.74
N ASN A 107 18.60 -16.39 34.24
CA ASN A 107 19.87 -16.24 33.57
C ASN A 107 19.67 -15.69 32.14
N LYS A 108 20.71 -15.07 31.56
CA LYS A 108 20.64 -14.50 30.20
C LYS A 108 20.26 -15.56 29.15
N GLN A 109 20.74 -16.79 29.32
CA GLN A 109 20.44 -17.92 28.43
C GLN A 109 18.96 -18.31 28.48
N ASP A 110 18.36 -18.34 29.68
CA ASP A 110 16.95 -18.69 29.85
C ASP A 110 16.05 -17.61 29.22
N ILE A 111 16.38 -16.33 29.43
CA ILE A 111 15.66 -15.20 28.80
C ILE A 111 15.81 -15.27 27.27
N HIS A 112 16.99 -15.59 26.76
CA HIS A 112 17.21 -15.75 25.33
C HIS A 112 16.41 -16.92 24.75
N SER A 113 16.30 -18.04 25.48
CA SER A 113 15.45 -19.17 25.08
C SER A 113 13.97 -18.77 25.02
N LEU A 114 13.49 -17.99 26.00
CA LEU A 114 12.13 -17.44 26.01
C LEU A 114 11.90 -16.49 24.83
N CYS A 115 12.83 -15.60 24.51
CA CYS A 115 12.74 -14.75 23.33
C CYS A 115 12.65 -15.56 22.02
N LYS A 116 13.42 -16.65 21.90
CA LYS A 116 13.38 -17.54 20.73
C LYS A 116 12.03 -18.25 20.57
N ILE A 117 11.43 -18.66 21.69
CA ILE A 117 10.13 -19.33 21.70
C ILE A 117 9.01 -18.34 21.43
N LEU A 118 9.04 -17.16 22.05
CA LEU A 118 8.03 -16.11 21.93
C LEU A 118 8.15 -15.29 20.62
N GLU A 119 9.03 -15.69 19.69
CA GLU A 119 9.24 -15.02 18.39
C GLU A 119 9.60 -13.53 18.54
N LEU A 120 10.47 -13.22 19.52
CA LEU A 120 10.96 -11.88 19.80
C LEU A 120 12.37 -11.69 19.21
N PRO A 121 12.77 -10.46 18.86
CA PRO A 121 14.12 -10.17 18.41
C PRO A 121 15.15 -10.56 19.49
N LEU A 122 16.18 -11.29 19.06
CA LEU A 122 17.23 -11.87 19.92
C LEU A 122 18.43 -10.92 20.16
N THR A 123 18.42 -9.74 19.53
CA THR A 123 19.51 -8.76 19.61
C THR A 123 19.40 -7.91 20.87
N GLY A 124 20.51 -7.75 21.58
CA GLY A 124 20.61 -6.85 22.74
C GLY A 124 21.29 -7.45 23.98
N ASP A 125 21.40 -6.64 25.02
CA ASP A 125 21.86 -7.02 26.35
C ASP A 125 20.75 -7.76 27.14
N LYS A 126 21.08 -8.27 28.34
CA LYS A 126 20.10 -9.01 29.16
C LYS A 126 18.88 -8.14 29.48
N GLN A 127 19.06 -6.85 29.74
CA GLN A 127 18.00 -5.93 30.14
C GLN A 127 17.03 -5.65 28.98
N THR A 128 17.52 -5.43 27.76
CA THR A 128 16.66 -5.25 26.58
C THR A 128 15.83 -6.49 26.26
N LEU A 129 16.42 -7.69 26.37
CA LEU A 129 15.66 -8.95 26.21
C LEU A 129 14.60 -9.11 27.32
N LEU A 130 14.95 -8.77 28.57
CA LEU A 130 14.03 -8.82 29.71
C LEU A 130 12.83 -7.90 29.49
N VAL A 131 13.05 -6.64 29.10
CA VAL A 131 11.98 -5.66 28.85
C VAL A 131 11.02 -6.16 27.77
N ARG A 132 11.53 -6.81 26.71
CA ARG A 132 10.67 -7.38 25.65
C ARG A 132 9.80 -8.52 26.16
N VAL A 133 10.38 -9.46 26.92
CA VAL A 133 9.61 -10.58 27.51
C VAL A 133 8.59 -10.04 28.52
N ALA A 134 8.97 -9.07 29.35
CA ALA A 134 8.06 -8.40 30.27
C ALA A 134 6.90 -7.70 29.53
N GLY A 135 7.17 -7.09 28.37
CA GLY A 135 6.15 -6.52 27.49
C GLY A 135 5.14 -7.55 26.99
N VAL A 136 5.59 -8.75 26.60
CA VAL A 136 4.69 -9.85 26.20
C VAL A 136 3.86 -10.37 27.38
N LEU A 137 4.46 -10.48 28.57
CA LEU A 137 3.72 -10.90 29.77
C LEU A 137 2.67 -9.86 30.17
N ALA A 138 2.97 -8.56 30.02
CA ALA A 138 2.05 -7.47 30.26
C ALA A 138 0.90 -7.46 29.24
N SER A 139 1.19 -7.63 27.95
CA SER A 139 0.15 -7.64 26.91
C SER A 139 -0.77 -8.86 27.02
N GLN A 140 -0.24 -9.99 27.46
CA GLN A 140 -1.01 -11.21 27.68
C GLN A 140 -1.60 -11.30 29.10
N GLN A 141 -1.41 -10.31 29.96
CA GLN A 141 -1.86 -10.36 31.35
C GLN A 141 -3.37 -10.64 31.42
N GLY A 142 -3.75 -11.70 32.15
CA GLY A 142 -5.15 -12.13 32.28
C GLY A 142 -5.74 -12.86 31.06
N SER A 143 -4.99 -13.00 29.97
CA SER A 143 -5.42 -13.71 28.74
C SER A 143 -4.96 -15.18 28.68
N TRP A 144 -4.10 -15.62 29.60
CA TRP A 144 -3.61 -16.99 29.75
C TRP A 144 -3.69 -17.45 31.21
N GLY A 145 -3.62 -18.77 31.42
CA GLY A 145 -3.54 -19.37 32.76
C GLY A 145 -4.84 -19.39 33.57
N LYS A 146 -5.95 -18.87 33.04
CA LYS A 146 -7.29 -18.97 33.65
C LYS A 146 -8.33 -19.33 32.60
N VAL A 147 -9.04 -20.44 32.80
CA VAL A 147 -10.22 -20.80 32.01
C VAL A 147 -11.35 -19.78 32.26
N LYS A 148 -12.03 -19.34 31.19
CA LYS A 148 -13.20 -18.44 31.25
C LYS A 148 -14.25 -18.90 32.27
N LYS A 149 -14.71 -17.96 33.11
CA LYS A 149 -15.73 -18.21 34.15
C LYS A 149 -17.05 -18.78 33.61
N SER A 150 -17.41 -18.48 32.36
CA SER A 150 -18.60 -19.02 31.70
C SER A 150 -18.55 -20.53 31.51
N LEU A 151 -17.37 -21.08 31.21
CA LEU A 151 -17.17 -22.52 30.98
C LEU A 151 -17.15 -23.33 32.28
N LYS A 152 -16.90 -22.67 33.41
CA LYS A 152 -16.94 -23.28 34.76
C LYS A 152 -18.36 -23.40 35.31
N ARG A 153 -19.35 -22.74 34.69
CA ARG A 153 -20.77 -22.83 35.07
C ARG A 153 -21.41 -23.96 34.28
N LYS A 154 -22.26 -24.76 34.93
CA LYS A 154 -23.05 -25.79 34.26
C LYS A 154 -24.05 -25.11 33.35
N ASN A 155 -23.79 -25.12 32.05
CA ASN A 155 -24.64 -24.54 31.02
C ASN A 155 -24.79 -25.57 29.91
N ASP A 156 -25.96 -26.20 29.84
CA ASP A 156 -26.22 -27.29 28.89
C ASP A 156 -26.19 -26.79 27.43
N ASN A 157 -26.47 -25.50 27.19
CA ASN A 157 -26.33 -24.86 25.88
C ASN A 157 -24.89 -24.56 25.47
N ALA A 158 -23.92 -24.70 26.38
CA ALA A 158 -22.50 -24.53 26.04
C ALA A 158 -21.92 -25.79 25.40
N LYS A 159 -22.49 -26.98 25.67
CA LYS A 159 -22.01 -28.26 25.15
C LYS A 159 -22.10 -28.33 23.62
N SER A 160 -23.23 -27.91 23.05
CA SER A 160 -23.47 -27.90 21.60
C SER A 160 -22.61 -26.88 20.83
N LYS A 161 -21.94 -25.96 21.53
CA LYS A 161 -21.10 -24.90 20.93
C LYS A 161 -19.60 -25.21 21.01
N ILE A 162 -19.22 -26.32 21.66
CA ILE A 162 -17.83 -26.75 21.76
C ILE A 162 -17.50 -27.56 20.51
N VAL A 163 -16.59 -27.02 19.69
CA VAL A 163 -15.98 -27.73 18.57
C VAL A 163 -14.58 -28.13 19.01
N ILE A 164 -14.26 -29.42 18.92
CA ILE A 164 -12.91 -29.95 19.19
C ILE A 164 -12.24 -30.15 17.83
N PRO A 165 -11.20 -29.37 17.50
CA PRO A 165 -10.53 -29.50 16.22
C PRO A 165 -9.83 -30.85 16.12
N ASN A 166 -9.87 -31.48 14.95
CA ASN A 166 -9.16 -32.72 14.65
C ASN A 166 -8.10 -32.47 13.57
N PRO A 167 -6.83 -32.87 13.76
CA PRO A 167 -5.77 -32.59 12.77
C PRO A 167 -5.99 -33.28 11.42
N SER A 168 -6.74 -34.39 11.38
CA SER A 168 -7.03 -35.15 10.16
C SER A 168 -8.14 -34.55 9.29
N GLU A 169 -8.94 -33.65 9.84
CA GLU A 169 -9.97 -32.93 9.05
C GLU A 169 -9.35 -31.85 8.14
N ASP A 170 -8.04 -31.58 8.28
CA ASP A 170 -7.29 -30.70 7.38
C ASP A 170 -6.89 -31.38 6.05
N ASP A 171 -6.96 -32.72 5.94
CA ASP A 171 -6.68 -33.47 4.71
C ASP A 171 -7.94 -33.75 3.87
N ASP A 172 -9.12 -33.65 4.47
CA ASP A 172 -10.42 -33.75 3.78
C ASP A 172 -11.01 -32.34 3.56
N TYR A 173 -10.23 -31.45 2.94
CA TYR A 173 -10.87 -30.47 2.04
C TYR A 173 -11.33 -31.25 0.81
N SER A 174 -12.44 -31.97 0.96
CA SER A 174 -13.15 -32.53 -0.19
C SER A 174 -13.30 -31.41 -1.22
N SER A 175 -12.95 -31.71 -2.47
CA SER A 175 -13.18 -30.84 -3.62
C SER A 175 -14.61 -30.28 -3.64
N THR A 176 -15.57 -30.98 -3.01
CA THR A 176 -16.96 -30.55 -2.84
C THR A 176 -17.12 -29.29 -1.97
N ASN A 177 -16.38 -29.11 -0.87
CA ASN A 177 -16.53 -27.90 -0.03
C ASN A 177 -15.98 -26.64 -0.71
N ILE A 178 -14.94 -26.81 -1.53
CA ILE A 178 -14.38 -25.73 -2.36
C ILE A 178 -15.39 -25.40 -3.46
N GLN A 179 -15.98 -26.41 -4.11
CA GLN A 179 -17.03 -26.23 -5.12
C GLN A 179 -18.25 -25.53 -4.54
N ASP A 180 -18.79 -25.95 -3.39
CA ASP A 180 -19.95 -25.33 -2.75
C ASP A 180 -19.70 -23.86 -2.35
N SER A 181 -18.46 -23.54 -1.93
CA SER A 181 -18.08 -22.17 -1.55
C SER A 181 -17.91 -21.28 -2.79
N VAL A 182 -17.36 -21.84 -3.88
CA VAL A 182 -17.26 -21.17 -5.18
C VAL A 182 -18.65 -20.98 -5.79
N GLU A 183 -19.56 -21.96 -5.68
CA GLU A 183 -20.93 -21.88 -6.19
C GLU A 183 -21.74 -20.80 -5.46
N LYS A 184 -21.62 -20.68 -4.14
CA LYS A 184 -22.24 -19.58 -3.38
C LYS A 184 -21.69 -18.21 -3.77
N PHE A 185 -20.38 -18.11 -3.98
CA PHE A 185 -19.76 -16.86 -4.44
C PHE A 185 -20.28 -16.48 -5.83
N ILE A 186 -20.45 -17.45 -6.72
CA ILE A 186 -21.04 -17.25 -8.04
C ILE A 186 -22.51 -16.82 -7.95
N GLU A 187 -23.31 -17.41 -7.06
CA GLU A 187 -24.69 -17.00 -6.83
C GLU A 187 -24.81 -15.57 -6.30
N GLU A 188 -23.85 -15.12 -5.48
CA GLU A 188 -23.78 -13.76 -4.93
C GLU A 188 -23.33 -12.73 -6.00
N HIS A 189 -22.62 -13.17 -7.05
CA HIS A 189 -22.03 -12.31 -8.08
C HIS A 189 -22.49 -12.68 -9.52
N PRO A 190 -23.78 -12.48 -9.85
CA PRO A 190 -24.36 -12.87 -11.15
C PRO A 190 -23.90 -12.02 -12.34
N GLU A 191 -23.45 -10.78 -12.12
CA GLU A 191 -22.91 -9.88 -13.17
C GLU A 191 -21.38 -10.02 -13.33
N GLY A 192 -20.78 -11.04 -12.71
CA GLY A 192 -19.34 -11.19 -12.56
C GLY A 192 -18.81 -10.56 -11.26
N TRP A 193 -17.53 -10.77 -11.01
CA TRP A 193 -16.83 -10.26 -9.83
C TRP A 193 -15.55 -9.54 -10.25
N SER A 194 -15.10 -8.58 -9.45
CA SER A 194 -13.86 -7.85 -9.64
C SER A 194 -12.64 -8.67 -9.14
N PHE A 195 -11.43 -8.29 -9.59
CA PHE A 195 -10.19 -8.90 -9.09
C PHE A 195 -10.01 -8.73 -7.57
N GLU A 196 -10.51 -7.62 -7.03
CA GLU A 196 -10.48 -7.32 -5.59
C GLU A 196 -11.40 -8.28 -4.83
N GLU A 197 -12.62 -8.51 -5.31
CA GLU A 197 -13.57 -9.47 -4.74
C GLU A 197 -13.09 -10.92 -4.86
N GLU A 198 -12.44 -11.29 -5.97
CA GLU A 198 -11.81 -12.61 -6.13
C GLU A 198 -10.63 -12.80 -5.16
N SER A 199 -9.83 -11.76 -4.98
CA SER A 199 -8.71 -11.75 -4.04
C SER A 199 -9.21 -11.80 -2.60
N GLU A 200 -10.31 -11.13 -2.28
CA GLU A 200 -10.97 -11.22 -0.98
C GLU A 200 -11.57 -12.60 -0.72
N PHE A 201 -12.26 -13.19 -1.71
CA PHE A 201 -12.78 -14.56 -1.64
C PHE A 201 -11.65 -15.57 -1.40
N ARG A 202 -10.53 -15.43 -2.14
CA ARG A 202 -9.31 -16.21 -1.91
C ARG A 202 -8.76 -15.97 -0.50
N ASN A 203 -8.61 -14.73 -0.06
CA ASN A 203 -8.12 -14.45 1.29
C ASN A 203 -9.02 -15.05 2.38
N ASN A 204 -10.34 -15.04 2.16
CA ASN A 204 -11.32 -15.66 3.05
C ASN A 204 -11.17 -17.20 3.07
N LEU A 205 -10.98 -17.83 1.91
CA LEU A 205 -10.64 -19.27 1.82
C LEU A 205 -9.31 -19.60 2.53
N ALA A 206 -8.32 -18.71 2.44
CA ALA A 206 -7.03 -18.87 3.11
C ALA A 206 -7.16 -18.74 4.63
N ASP A 207 -7.94 -17.79 5.13
CA ASP A 207 -8.22 -17.66 6.57
C ASP A 207 -9.07 -18.83 7.08
N ASP A 208 -9.94 -19.37 6.21
CA ASP A 208 -10.71 -20.59 6.44
C ASP A 208 -9.88 -21.86 6.35
N GLY A 209 -8.57 -21.79 6.04
CA GLY A 209 -7.61 -22.89 6.16
C GLY A 209 -7.20 -23.57 4.85
N VAL A 210 -7.72 -23.10 3.71
CA VAL A 210 -7.36 -23.58 2.37
C VAL A 210 -5.94 -23.11 2.03
N GLU A 211 -5.01 -24.04 1.79
CA GLU A 211 -3.66 -23.70 1.32
C GLU A 211 -3.70 -23.32 -0.17
N ILE A 212 -4.05 -22.06 -0.46
CA ILE A 212 -4.13 -21.49 -1.82
C ILE A 212 -2.76 -21.52 -2.52
N SER A 213 -1.67 -21.60 -1.75
CA SER A 213 -0.32 -21.79 -2.28
C SER A 213 -0.10 -23.18 -2.91
N ARG A 214 -0.99 -24.17 -2.70
CA ARG A 214 -0.92 -25.46 -3.38
C ARG A 214 -1.48 -25.29 -4.80
N VAL A 215 -0.66 -25.66 -5.78
CA VAL A 215 -0.99 -25.59 -7.21
C VAL A 215 -2.28 -26.33 -7.54
N GLU A 216 -2.52 -27.50 -6.93
CA GLU A 216 -3.73 -28.31 -7.15
C GLU A 216 -5.02 -27.59 -6.69
N VAL A 217 -4.94 -26.90 -5.55
CA VAL A 217 -6.08 -26.17 -4.96
C VAL A 217 -6.34 -24.88 -5.73
N SER A 218 -5.28 -24.14 -6.08
CA SER A 218 -5.41 -22.95 -6.96
C SER A 218 -6.03 -23.34 -8.31
N ASN A 219 -5.53 -24.40 -8.94
CA ASN A 219 -6.07 -24.90 -10.21
C ASN A 219 -7.53 -25.36 -10.07
N SER A 220 -7.92 -25.97 -8.95
CA SER A 220 -9.30 -26.38 -8.72
C SER A 220 -10.23 -25.17 -8.59
N ILE A 221 -9.80 -24.11 -7.90
CA ILE A 221 -10.55 -22.85 -7.77
C ILE A 221 -10.63 -22.16 -9.15
N ASP A 222 -9.50 -22.05 -9.86
CA ASP A 222 -9.42 -21.46 -11.20
C ASP A 222 -10.30 -22.21 -12.21
N ASN A 223 -10.30 -23.54 -12.18
CA ASN A 223 -11.13 -24.35 -13.06
C ASN A 223 -12.61 -24.20 -12.72
N ALA A 224 -12.99 -24.14 -11.44
CA ALA A 224 -14.38 -23.94 -11.03
C ALA A 224 -14.89 -22.55 -11.44
N LEU A 225 -14.10 -21.49 -11.24
CA LEU A 225 -14.43 -20.14 -11.67
C LEU A 225 -14.52 -20.02 -13.20
N LYS A 226 -13.62 -20.68 -13.95
CA LYS A 226 -13.62 -20.69 -15.43
C LYS A 226 -14.76 -21.51 -16.04
N THR A 227 -15.15 -22.61 -15.41
CA THR A 227 -16.24 -23.47 -15.94
C THR A 227 -17.55 -22.68 -16.00
N VAL A 228 -17.80 -21.78 -15.03
CA VAL A 228 -19.00 -20.93 -15.00
C VAL A 228 -18.86 -19.67 -15.85
N GLN A 229 -17.66 -19.08 -15.95
CA GLN A 229 -17.41 -18.06 -16.98
C GLN A 229 -17.80 -18.59 -18.37
N GLN A 230 -17.40 -19.82 -18.72
CA GLN A 230 -17.76 -20.42 -20.01
C GLN A 230 -19.26 -20.68 -20.24
N GLU A 231 -20.05 -20.93 -19.19
CA GLU A 231 -21.51 -21.11 -19.33
C GLU A 231 -22.24 -19.77 -19.54
N ASN A 232 -21.79 -18.69 -18.89
CA ASN A 232 -22.31 -17.32 -19.07
C ASN A 232 -21.77 -16.61 -20.34
N GLU A 233 -20.67 -17.09 -20.91
CA GLU A 233 -20.04 -16.52 -22.11
C GLU A 233 -20.61 -17.04 -23.43
N SER A 234 -21.59 -17.96 -23.41
CA SER A 234 -22.24 -18.44 -24.65
C SER A 234 -23.26 -17.46 -25.26
N GLU A 235 -23.58 -16.35 -24.59
CA GLU A 235 -24.39 -15.25 -25.13
C GLU A 235 -23.74 -13.85 -25.11
N THR A 236 -22.45 -13.73 -24.76
CA THR A 236 -21.71 -12.47 -24.96
C THR A 236 -20.25 -12.74 -25.37
N PRO A 237 -19.73 -12.08 -26.42
CA PRO A 237 -18.36 -12.31 -26.86
C PRO A 237 -17.36 -11.77 -25.84
N ILE A 238 -16.52 -12.66 -25.33
CA ILE A 238 -15.49 -12.42 -24.32
C ILE A 238 -14.34 -11.60 -24.95
N PRO A 239 -13.91 -10.47 -24.35
CA PRO A 239 -12.71 -9.77 -24.74
C PRO A 239 -11.45 -10.53 -24.28
N GLN A 240 -10.56 -10.86 -25.21
CA GLN A 240 -9.23 -11.39 -24.89
C GLN A 240 -8.36 -10.29 -24.28
N MET A 241 -7.67 -10.60 -23.17
CA MET A 241 -6.57 -9.81 -22.62
C MET A 241 -5.38 -9.79 -23.59
N ASN A 242 -5.48 -8.92 -24.58
CA ASN A 242 -4.40 -8.14 -25.12
C ASN A 242 -4.77 -6.66 -24.91
N GLN A 243 -3.75 -5.83 -24.74
CA GLN A 243 -3.73 -4.38 -24.59
C GLN A 243 -4.87 -3.59 -25.29
N THR A 244 -5.15 -2.39 -24.76
CA THR A 244 -5.69 -1.15 -25.39
C THR A 244 -6.97 -0.60 -24.74
N ALA A 245 -7.00 0.72 -24.56
CA ALA A 245 -8.12 1.57 -24.12
C ALA A 245 -9.46 1.25 -24.81
N PRO A 246 -10.62 1.58 -24.18
CA PRO A 246 -11.93 1.11 -24.61
C PRO A 246 -12.26 1.61 -26.02
N SER A 247 -12.28 0.68 -26.97
CA SER A 247 -12.85 0.90 -28.29
C SER A 247 -14.38 0.92 -28.16
N ILE A 248 -14.95 2.10 -28.35
CA ILE A 248 -16.37 2.33 -28.52
C ILE A 248 -16.84 1.48 -29.71
N VAL A 249 -17.67 0.48 -29.45
CA VAL A 249 -18.36 -0.28 -30.51
C VAL A 249 -19.51 0.57 -31.02
N ALA A 250 -19.29 1.26 -32.13
CA ALA A 250 -20.26 1.46 -33.22
C ALA A 250 -19.69 2.46 -34.23
N GLU A 251 -19.18 1.94 -35.34
CA GLU A 251 -19.67 2.24 -36.70
C GLU A 251 -18.73 1.54 -37.69
N THR A 252 -19.34 0.77 -38.57
CA THR A 252 -18.72 0.26 -39.79
C THR A 252 -18.13 1.42 -40.57
N GLU A 253 -16.81 1.57 -40.60
CA GLU A 253 -16.13 2.28 -41.68
C GLU A 253 -14.67 1.81 -41.77
N ILE A 254 -14.32 1.32 -42.94
CA ILE A 254 -12.97 0.96 -43.35
C ILE A 254 -12.23 2.29 -43.55
N ASP A 255 -11.20 2.58 -42.75
CA ASP A 255 -10.14 3.56 -43.09
C ASP A 255 -8.84 3.21 -42.34
N THR A 256 -7.86 2.54 -42.97
CA THR A 256 -6.87 2.98 -43.99
C THR A 256 -5.52 3.29 -43.34
N LEU A 257 -4.43 3.04 -44.07
CA LEU A 257 -3.01 3.24 -43.69
C LEU A 257 -2.72 4.53 -42.89
N GLU A 258 -3.58 5.54 -43.06
CA GLU A 258 -3.56 6.84 -42.40
C GLU A 258 -3.73 6.76 -40.88
N ARG A 259 -4.55 5.82 -40.36
CA ARG A 259 -4.66 5.61 -38.90
C ARG A 259 -3.35 5.11 -38.30
N GLU A 260 -2.74 4.12 -38.94
CA GLU A 260 -1.45 3.57 -38.47
C GLU A 260 -0.34 4.60 -38.63
N ALA A 261 -0.32 5.36 -39.72
CA ALA A 261 0.63 6.46 -39.92
C ALA A 261 0.49 7.55 -38.85
N ALA A 262 -0.74 7.92 -38.47
CA ALA A 262 -1.00 8.90 -37.43
C ALA A 262 -0.55 8.41 -36.03
N ILE A 263 -0.74 7.12 -35.72
CA ILE A 263 -0.22 6.54 -34.47
C ILE A 263 1.31 6.52 -34.48
N ILE A 264 1.95 6.17 -35.60
CA ILE A 264 3.42 6.20 -35.74
C ILE A 264 3.97 7.62 -35.56
N GLU A 265 3.27 8.64 -36.07
CA GLU A 265 3.63 10.04 -35.88
C GLU A 265 3.57 10.42 -34.39
N VAL A 266 2.50 10.03 -33.69
CA VAL A 266 2.36 10.22 -32.24
C VAL A 266 3.48 9.49 -31.49
N GLU A 267 3.80 8.26 -31.90
CA GLU A 267 4.89 7.46 -31.32
C GLU A 267 6.25 8.14 -31.48
N SER A 268 6.50 8.79 -32.62
CA SER A 268 7.75 9.53 -32.86
C SER A 268 7.93 10.73 -31.92
N ARG A 269 6.83 11.24 -31.35
CA ARG A 269 6.79 12.42 -30.47
C ARG A 269 6.39 12.08 -29.02
N ILE A 270 6.48 10.81 -28.61
CA ILE A 270 6.12 10.38 -27.25
C ILE A 270 6.83 11.20 -26.18
N ALA A 271 8.11 11.51 -26.33
CA ALA A 271 8.85 12.26 -25.32
C ALA A 271 8.30 13.69 -25.09
N GLU A 272 7.83 14.35 -26.17
CA GLU A 272 7.16 15.66 -26.06
C GLU A 272 5.81 15.50 -25.37
N ILE A 273 5.03 14.48 -25.74
CA ILE A 273 3.71 14.20 -25.16
C ILE A 273 3.82 13.84 -23.68
N GLU A 274 4.77 13.00 -23.29
CA GLU A 274 5.01 12.63 -21.89
C GLU A 274 5.42 13.85 -21.06
N SER A 275 6.25 14.74 -21.61
CA SER A 275 6.63 15.98 -20.94
C SER A 275 5.45 16.95 -20.81
N SER A 276 4.63 17.12 -21.85
CA SER A 276 3.40 17.93 -21.80
C SER A 276 2.36 17.34 -20.84
N ALA A 277 2.23 16.02 -20.82
CA ALA A 277 1.32 15.32 -19.92
C ALA A 277 1.74 15.49 -18.45
N ARG A 278 3.05 15.47 -18.15
CA ARG A 278 3.55 15.78 -16.80
C ARG A 278 3.20 17.19 -16.38
N ASP A 279 3.36 18.17 -17.25
CA ASP A 279 3.03 19.57 -16.97
C ASP A 279 1.53 19.71 -16.66
N PHE A 280 0.67 19.12 -17.49
CA PHE A 280 -0.78 19.03 -17.24
C PHE A 280 -1.10 18.36 -15.88
N LEU A 281 -0.49 17.22 -15.58
CA LEU A 281 -0.73 16.46 -14.35
C LEU A 281 -0.19 17.14 -13.08
N THR A 282 0.60 18.21 -13.20
CA THR A 282 1.00 19.03 -12.05
C THR A 282 -0.13 19.94 -11.56
N VAL A 283 -1.00 20.38 -12.47
CA VAL A 283 -2.08 21.35 -12.20
C VAL A 283 -3.45 20.68 -12.12
N SER A 284 -3.69 19.66 -12.94
CA SER A 284 -4.96 18.96 -13.09
C SER A 284 -4.81 17.45 -13.00
N SER A 285 -5.94 16.71 -12.98
CA SER A 285 -5.96 15.25 -12.95
C SER A 285 -6.76 14.68 -14.11
N THR A 286 -6.53 13.41 -14.47
CA THR A 286 -7.30 12.74 -15.52
C THR A 286 -8.77 12.53 -15.15
N SER A 287 -9.11 12.69 -13.86
CA SER A 287 -10.48 12.62 -13.36
C SER A 287 -11.34 13.81 -13.80
N ASN A 288 -10.73 14.97 -14.11
CA ASN A 288 -11.46 16.10 -14.64
C ASN A 288 -11.61 15.98 -16.16
N SER A 289 -12.74 15.43 -16.59
CA SER A 289 -13.06 15.21 -18.00
C SER A 289 -13.01 16.50 -18.84
N GLU A 290 -13.37 17.67 -18.29
CA GLU A 290 -13.35 18.93 -19.04
C GLU A 290 -11.92 19.42 -19.31
N ASP A 291 -11.08 19.49 -18.27
CA ASP A 291 -9.68 19.92 -18.40
C ASP A 291 -8.87 18.92 -19.24
N PHE A 292 -9.15 17.63 -19.08
CA PHE A 292 -8.47 16.57 -19.81
C PHE A 292 -8.75 16.66 -21.32
N GLU A 293 -10.00 16.90 -21.72
CA GLU A 293 -10.33 17.05 -23.13
C GLU A 293 -9.76 18.33 -23.74
N LEU A 294 -9.73 19.43 -22.99
CA LEU A 294 -9.04 20.66 -23.41
C LEU A 294 -7.54 20.45 -23.61
N PHE A 295 -6.90 19.66 -22.75
CA PHE A 295 -5.49 19.30 -22.90
C PHE A 295 -5.24 18.49 -24.18
N ILE A 296 -6.07 17.47 -24.42
CA ILE A 296 -5.95 16.65 -25.62
C ILE A 296 -6.20 17.49 -26.88
N ASP A 297 -7.19 18.38 -26.89
CA ASP A 297 -7.42 19.31 -27.99
C ASP A 297 -6.24 20.28 -28.20
N ASN A 298 -5.59 20.72 -27.11
CA ASN A 298 -4.39 21.56 -27.19
C ASN A 298 -3.21 20.85 -27.86
N LEU A 299 -3.08 19.53 -27.69
CA LEU A 299 -2.06 18.74 -28.41
C LEU A 299 -2.25 18.82 -29.94
N GLY A 300 -3.48 19.04 -30.41
CA GLY A 300 -3.78 19.29 -31.82
C GLY A 300 -3.09 20.56 -32.35
N SER A 301 -2.99 21.61 -31.54
CA SER A 301 -2.28 22.85 -31.89
C SER A 301 -0.77 22.64 -32.08
N HIS A 302 -0.22 21.61 -31.43
CA HIS A 302 1.18 21.19 -31.58
C HIS A 302 1.42 20.27 -32.79
N GLY A 303 0.42 20.10 -33.66
CA GLY A 303 0.52 19.34 -34.91
C GLY A 303 0.29 17.85 -34.74
N LEU A 304 -0.39 17.41 -33.68
CA LEU A 304 -0.79 16.01 -33.52
C LEU A 304 -2.20 15.80 -34.13
N PRO A 305 -2.45 14.67 -34.82
CA PRO A 305 -3.73 14.39 -35.46
C PRO A 305 -4.79 13.93 -34.44
N VAL A 306 -5.23 14.85 -33.57
CA VAL A 306 -6.19 14.59 -32.48
C VAL A 306 -7.62 14.39 -32.98
N ASP A 307 -7.93 14.86 -34.19
CA ASP A 307 -9.24 14.69 -34.85
C ASP A 307 -9.62 13.20 -35.04
N ILE A 308 -8.62 12.31 -35.08
CA ILE A 308 -8.82 10.87 -35.21
C ILE A 308 -9.15 10.28 -33.83
N LYS A 309 -10.37 9.76 -33.66
CA LYS A 309 -10.83 9.12 -32.40
C LYS A 309 -9.86 8.07 -31.86
N SER A 310 -9.21 7.31 -32.74
CA SER A 310 -8.23 6.29 -32.35
C SER A 310 -6.93 6.88 -31.79
N VAL A 311 -6.47 8.02 -32.32
CA VAL A 311 -5.31 8.75 -31.79
C VAL A 311 -5.65 9.34 -30.43
N ARG A 312 -6.85 9.92 -30.29
CA ARG A 312 -7.35 10.41 -28.99
C ARG A 312 -7.36 9.32 -27.93
N ALA A 313 -7.88 8.14 -28.25
CA ALA A 313 -7.88 7.00 -27.32
C ALA A 313 -6.45 6.55 -26.95
N TYR A 314 -5.52 6.59 -27.90
CA TYR A 314 -4.10 6.26 -27.66
C TYR A 314 -3.40 7.30 -26.77
N LEU A 315 -3.64 8.59 -27.01
CA LEU A 315 -3.14 9.67 -26.15
C LEU A 315 -3.70 9.55 -24.73
N THR A 316 -4.97 9.18 -24.59
CA THR A 316 -5.57 8.94 -23.27
C THR A 316 -4.88 7.82 -22.50
N ASP A 317 -4.57 6.70 -23.17
CA ASP A 317 -3.81 5.60 -22.56
C ASP A 317 -2.40 6.05 -22.13
N ILE A 318 -1.72 6.87 -22.93
CA ILE A 318 -0.41 7.43 -22.57
C ILE A 318 -0.51 8.29 -21.32
N VAL A 319 -1.47 9.21 -21.24
CA VAL A 319 -1.60 10.12 -20.09
C VAL A 319 -1.95 9.35 -18.82
N MET A 320 -2.84 8.35 -18.88
CA MET A 320 -3.16 7.50 -17.74
C MET A 320 -1.94 6.71 -17.24
N LYS A 321 -1.13 6.14 -18.15
CA LYS A 321 0.13 5.49 -17.79
C LYS A 321 1.11 6.45 -17.13
N MET A 322 1.16 7.70 -17.60
CA MET A 322 2.00 8.75 -17.03
C MET A 322 1.54 9.17 -15.64
N GLU A 323 0.23 9.27 -15.39
CA GLU A 323 -0.32 9.55 -14.06
C GLU A 323 0.08 8.47 -13.05
N PHE A 324 -0.10 7.19 -13.41
CA PHE A 324 0.36 6.07 -12.58
C PHE A 324 1.87 6.12 -12.29
N LYS A 325 2.68 6.48 -13.31
CA LYS A 325 4.13 6.64 -13.15
C LYS A 325 4.47 7.77 -12.18
N ILE A 326 3.82 8.93 -12.29
CA ILE A 326 4.02 10.08 -11.38
C ILE A 326 3.66 9.71 -9.94
N ASP A 327 2.57 8.99 -9.72
CA ASP A 327 2.19 8.56 -8.38
C ASP A 327 3.22 7.58 -7.78
N SER A 328 3.70 6.64 -8.60
CA SER A 328 4.80 5.75 -8.18
C SER A 328 6.10 6.51 -7.85
N GLU A 329 6.40 7.59 -8.58
CA GLU A 329 7.54 8.47 -8.32
C GLU A 329 7.38 9.23 -7.00
N LYS A 330 6.20 9.79 -6.73
CA LYS A 330 5.88 10.50 -5.48
C LYS A 330 5.98 9.57 -4.26
N ASP A 331 5.47 8.35 -4.38
CA ASP A 331 5.56 7.34 -3.32
C ASP A 331 7.00 6.90 -3.08
N ALA A 332 7.78 6.72 -4.15
CA ALA A 332 9.17 6.31 -4.07
C ALA A 332 10.09 7.38 -3.45
N ILE A 333 9.79 8.68 -3.61
CA ILE A 333 10.54 9.76 -2.96
C ILE A 333 10.43 9.68 -1.43
N ASN A 334 9.25 9.34 -0.91
CA ASN A 334 8.96 9.28 0.53
C ASN A 334 9.27 7.91 1.16
N SER A 335 9.38 6.87 0.33
CA SER A 335 9.62 5.50 0.78
C SER A 335 11.11 5.22 1.01
N MET A 336 11.39 4.26 1.89
CA MET A 336 12.76 3.75 2.07
C MET A 336 13.15 2.87 0.88
N PRO A 337 14.43 2.87 0.45
CA PRO A 337 14.85 2.05 -0.68
C PRO A 337 14.65 0.56 -0.41
N ASN A 338 13.90 -0.09 -1.28
CA ASN A 338 13.46 -1.48 -1.15
C ASN A 338 14.49 -2.48 -1.70
N SER A 339 15.42 -2.02 -2.55
CA SER A 339 16.47 -2.85 -3.16
C SER A 339 17.88 -2.26 -3.04
N TRP A 340 18.91 -3.11 -3.14
CA TRP A 340 20.30 -2.66 -3.14
C TRP A 340 20.65 -1.84 -4.39
N SER A 341 20.12 -2.22 -5.56
CA SER A 341 20.30 -1.49 -6.82
C SER A 341 19.70 -0.09 -6.74
N GLU A 342 18.51 0.06 -6.15
CA GLU A 342 17.89 1.35 -5.92
C GLU A 342 18.70 2.22 -4.96
N ARG A 343 19.25 1.64 -3.89
CA ARG A 343 20.16 2.37 -2.97
C ARG A 343 21.39 2.89 -3.70
N GLU A 344 21.98 2.08 -4.57
CA GLU A 344 23.17 2.47 -5.31
C GLU A 344 22.84 3.55 -6.36
N ALA A 345 21.70 3.43 -7.05
CA ALA A 345 21.21 4.46 -7.97
C ALA A 345 20.98 5.80 -7.24
N ILE A 346 20.42 5.78 -6.02
CA ILE A 346 20.23 7.00 -5.22
C ILE A 346 21.57 7.63 -4.84
N ARG A 347 22.59 6.83 -4.50
CA ARG A 347 23.94 7.37 -4.25
C ARG A 347 24.54 8.01 -5.48
N GLN A 348 24.38 7.38 -6.65
CA GLN A 348 24.83 7.95 -7.91
C GLN A 348 24.13 9.28 -8.20
N PHE A 349 22.83 9.37 -7.95
CA PHE A 349 22.08 10.61 -8.06
C PHE A 349 22.59 11.69 -7.11
N GLU A 350 22.79 11.40 -5.82
CA GLU A 350 23.30 12.39 -4.87
C GLU A 350 24.73 12.88 -5.23
N ASN A 351 25.55 12.02 -5.83
CA ASN A 351 26.86 12.41 -6.35
C ASN A 351 26.75 13.34 -7.56
N ALA A 352 25.79 13.09 -8.46
CA ALA A 352 25.54 13.91 -9.66
C ALA A 352 24.73 15.19 -9.37
N ARG A 353 24.07 15.28 -8.22
CA ARG A 353 23.08 16.34 -7.88
C ARG A 353 23.60 17.76 -8.01
N SER A 354 24.84 18.00 -7.59
CA SER A 354 25.47 19.32 -7.70
C SER A 354 25.63 19.75 -9.16
N SER A 355 26.19 18.87 -9.99
CA SER A 355 26.36 19.10 -11.43
C SER A 355 25.02 19.25 -12.15
N LEU A 356 24.00 18.47 -11.77
CA LEU A 356 22.66 18.59 -12.34
C LEU A 356 22.06 19.96 -12.05
N ARG A 357 22.18 20.45 -10.81
CA ARG A 357 21.66 21.78 -10.44
C ARG A 357 22.33 22.90 -11.24
N ASP A 358 23.65 22.83 -11.42
CA ASP A 358 24.37 23.85 -12.20
C ASP A 358 23.99 23.83 -13.68
N GLN A 359 23.75 22.64 -14.24
CA GLN A 359 23.31 22.49 -15.62
C GLN A 359 21.83 22.88 -15.82
N LEU A 360 21.00 22.68 -14.80
CA LEU A 360 19.56 22.98 -14.84
C LEU A 360 19.27 24.45 -15.14
N SER A 361 19.96 25.37 -14.45
CA SER A 361 19.80 26.81 -14.71
C SER A 361 20.21 27.16 -16.15
N ASN A 362 21.28 26.54 -16.66
CA ASN A 362 21.73 26.77 -18.02
C ASN A 362 20.75 26.18 -19.06
N THR A 363 20.15 25.02 -18.80
CA THR A 363 19.17 24.41 -19.70
C THR A 363 17.88 25.21 -19.79
N ILE A 364 17.40 25.75 -18.66
CA ILE A 364 16.19 26.59 -18.64
C ILE A 364 16.45 27.87 -19.42
N ASN A 365 17.58 28.54 -19.19
CA ASN A 365 17.95 29.76 -19.91
C ASN A 365 18.16 29.54 -21.42
N LEU A 366 18.63 28.36 -21.82
CA LEU A 366 18.83 28.03 -23.25
C LEU A 366 17.50 27.82 -23.99
N HIS A 367 16.49 27.34 -23.28
CA HIS A 367 15.15 27.04 -23.81
C HIS A 367 14.10 27.99 -23.22
N ASP A 368 14.40 29.30 -23.28
CA ASP A 368 13.53 30.33 -22.73
C ASP A 368 12.14 30.28 -23.38
N GLY A 369 11.10 30.13 -22.54
CA GLY A 369 9.71 30.02 -22.95
C GLY A 369 9.21 28.62 -23.36
N ASP A 370 10.05 27.59 -23.42
CA ASP A 370 9.63 26.21 -23.78
C ASP A 370 10.09 25.19 -22.72
N LEU A 371 9.26 25.05 -21.68
CA LEU A 371 9.52 24.15 -20.55
C LEU A 371 9.59 22.67 -20.96
N ILE A 372 8.85 22.28 -22.01
CA ILE A 372 8.82 20.91 -22.51
C ILE A 372 10.20 20.54 -23.06
N LYS A 373 10.75 21.38 -23.94
CA LYS A 373 12.10 21.16 -24.49
C LYS A 373 13.18 21.27 -23.42
N ALA A 374 13.04 22.20 -22.48
CA ALA A 374 13.96 22.33 -21.35
C ALA A 374 14.00 21.05 -20.50
N ARG A 375 12.84 20.46 -20.20
CA ARG A 375 12.72 19.21 -19.43
C ARG A 375 13.36 18.03 -20.18
N MET A 376 13.06 17.88 -21.48
CA MET A 376 13.64 16.83 -22.31
C MET A 376 15.18 16.92 -22.37
N ALA A 377 15.72 18.14 -22.53
CA ALA A 377 17.16 18.36 -22.52
C ALA A 377 17.79 17.99 -21.17
N PHE A 378 17.10 18.31 -20.06
CA PHE A 378 17.56 17.98 -18.72
C PHE A 378 17.53 16.46 -18.43
N GLU A 379 16.52 15.74 -18.92
CA GLU A 379 16.49 14.28 -18.86
C GLU A 379 17.65 13.64 -19.64
N GLU A 380 17.96 14.16 -20.81
CA GLU A 380 19.07 13.65 -21.63
C GLU A 380 20.42 13.85 -20.94
N ILE A 381 20.60 15.00 -20.29
CA ILE A 381 21.75 15.26 -19.42
C ILE A 381 21.81 14.23 -18.29
N ALA A 382 20.71 13.95 -17.60
CA ALA A 382 20.68 12.97 -16.52
C ALA A 382 21.06 11.57 -17.01
N LYS A 383 20.55 11.15 -18.18
CA LYS A 383 20.94 9.88 -18.83
C LYS A 383 22.43 9.86 -19.16
N SER A 384 22.99 10.97 -19.65
CA SER A 384 24.43 11.07 -19.96
C SER A 384 25.33 10.94 -18.72
N MET A 385 24.81 11.30 -17.54
CA MET A 385 25.48 11.12 -16.25
C MET A 385 25.33 9.71 -15.66
N GLY A 386 24.67 8.79 -16.39
CA GLY A 386 24.48 7.41 -15.98
C GLY A 386 23.30 7.18 -15.04
N LEU A 387 22.37 8.12 -14.93
CA LEU A 387 21.17 7.98 -14.10
C LEU A 387 20.10 7.18 -14.84
N ASP A 388 19.54 6.17 -14.17
CA ASP A 388 18.48 5.33 -14.72
C ASP A 388 17.09 5.90 -14.37
N LEU A 389 16.48 6.60 -15.33
CA LEU A 389 15.15 7.21 -15.19
C LEU A 389 14.00 6.18 -15.22
N ARG A 390 14.29 4.89 -15.41
CA ARG A 390 13.28 3.84 -15.27
C ARG A 390 12.97 3.55 -13.80
N ILE A 391 13.86 3.95 -12.88
CA ILE A 391 13.66 3.79 -11.44
C ILE A 391 12.84 5.00 -10.94
N PRO A 392 11.62 4.79 -10.39
CA PRO A 392 10.75 5.89 -9.96
C PRO A 392 11.42 6.81 -8.94
N SER A 393 12.23 6.26 -8.03
CA SER A 393 12.95 7.03 -6.99
C SER A 393 13.98 8.01 -7.56
N ILE A 394 14.51 7.76 -8.76
CA ILE A 394 15.47 8.64 -9.45
C ILE A 394 14.73 9.61 -10.36
N SER A 395 13.81 9.10 -11.17
CA SER A 395 12.95 9.90 -12.06
C SER A 395 12.22 11.00 -11.28
N GLY A 396 11.56 10.62 -10.17
CA GLY A 396 10.85 11.57 -9.31
C GLY A 396 11.75 12.63 -8.70
N ARG A 397 12.98 12.28 -8.27
CA ARG A 397 13.95 13.26 -7.74
C ARG A 397 14.47 14.20 -8.82
N LEU A 398 14.68 13.72 -10.04
CA LEU A 398 15.11 14.54 -11.16
C LEU A 398 14.03 15.56 -11.51
N HIS A 399 12.78 15.12 -11.65
CA HIS A 399 11.66 16.01 -11.95
C HIS A 399 11.38 17.00 -10.83
N ALA A 400 11.43 16.56 -9.57
CA ALA A 400 11.28 17.45 -8.43
C ALA A 400 12.37 18.56 -8.40
N LEU A 401 13.60 18.27 -8.83
CA LEU A 401 14.63 19.30 -8.97
C LEU A 401 14.29 20.30 -10.08
N PHE A 402 13.81 19.82 -11.22
CA PHE A 402 13.41 20.66 -12.35
C PHE A 402 12.25 21.58 -11.95
N ASP A 403 11.17 21.01 -11.42
CA ASP A 403 9.94 21.74 -11.05
C ASP A 403 10.24 22.79 -9.98
N LEU A 404 11.01 22.43 -8.93
CA LEU A 404 11.43 23.37 -7.90
C LEU A 404 12.21 24.56 -8.48
N GLN A 405 13.07 24.33 -9.48
CA GLN A 405 13.85 25.41 -10.08
C GLN A 405 12.98 26.30 -10.96
N VAL A 406 11.99 25.76 -11.67
CA VAL A 406 11.02 26.55 -12.43
C VAL A 406 10.22 27.44 -11.48
N ASP A 407 9.66 26.86 -10.41
CA ASP A 407 8.93 27.59 -9.37
C ASP A 407 9.78 28.70 -8.73
N LEU A 408 11.05 28.39 -8.44
CA LEU A 408 11.98 29.35 -7.85
C LEU A 408 12.31 30.48 -8.82
N SER A 409 12.49 30.17 -10.11
CA SER A 409 12.77 31.17 -11.14
C SER A 409 11.56 32.08 -11.39
N GLU A 410 10.34 31.53 -11.35
CA GLU A 410 9.10 32.30 -11.41
C GLU A 410 8.94 33.21 -10.17
N ALA A 411 9.21 32.68 -8.97
CA ALA A 411 9.18 33.44 -7.73
C ALA A 411 10.25 34.55 -7.69
N GLU A 412 11.45 34.30 -8.20
CA GLU A 412 12.52 35.30 -8.34
C GLU A 412 12.11 36.39 -9.34
N GLY A 413 11.48 36.02 -10.46
CA GLY A 413 10.89 36.97 -11.40
C GLY A 413 9.82 37.87 -10.75
N LEU A 414 8.98 37.31 -9.88
CA LEU A 414 8.00 38.09 -9.11
C LEU A 414 8.65 39.00 -8.04
N GLN A 415 9.83 38.64 -7.54
CA GLN A 415 10.61 39.42 -6.58
C GLN A 415 11.54 40.46 -7.21
N ASP A 416 11.58 40.57 -8.54
CA ASP A 416 12.34 41.63 -9.20
C ASP A 416 11.88 43.01 -8.67
N PRO A 417 12.79 43.82 -8.09
CA PRO A 417 12.46 45.15 -7.58
C PRO A 417 11.82 46.06 -8.63
N ASN A 418 12.06 45.83 -9.92
CA ASN A 418 11.41 46.57 -11.02
C ASN A 418 9.94 46.17 -11.16
N ILE A 419 9.63 44.87 -11.13
CA ILE A 419 8.25 44.36 -11.18
C ILE A 419 7.48 44.72 -9.88
N ALA A 420 8.14 44.67 -8.72
CA ALA A 420 7.55 45.10 -7.46
C ALA A 420 7.27 46.63 -7.43
N ARG A 421 8.16 47.44 -8.02
CA ARG A 421 7.96 48.89 -8.18
C ARG A 421 6.79 49.17 -9.12
N ARG A 422 6.73 48.48 -10.26
CA ARG A 422 5.63 48.54 -11.23
C ARG A 422 4.29 48.17 -10.62
N ASN A 423 4.22 47.06 -9.89
CA ASN A 423 3.02 46.62 -9.18
C ASN A 423 2.58 47.61 -8.09
N ARG A 424 3.52 48.29 -7.43
CA ARG A 424 3.22 49.35 -6.47
C ARG A 424 2.65 50.59 -7.16
N VAL A 425 3.25 51.01 -8.29
CA VAL A 425 2.77 52.14 -9.11
C VAL A 425 1.37 51.84 -9.68
N LEU A 426 1.14 50.64 -10.20
CA LEU A 426 -0.16 50.18 -10.69
C LEU A 426 -1.21 50.15 -9.58
N LYS A 427 -0.87 49.64 -8.39
CA LYS A 427 -1.79 49.68 -7.24
C LYS A 427 -2.14 51.12 -6.83
N ILE A 428 -1.21 52.06 -6.88
CA ILE A 428 -1.47 53.48 -6.58
C ILE A 428 -2.38 54.10 -7.67
N LEU A 429 -2.11 53.83 -8.94
CA LEU A 429 -2.93 54.27 -10.08
C LEU A 429 -4.36 53.70 -9.99
N HIS A 430 -4.51 52.41 -9.71
CA HIS A 430 -5.81 51.75 -9.59
C HIS A 430 -6.57 52.14 -8.32
N HIS A 431 -5.90 52.35 -7.18
CA HIS A 431 -6.55 52.83 -5.96
C HIS A 431 -7.13 54.25 -6.14
N GLY A 432 -6.53 55.07 -7.01
CA GLY A 432 -7.10 56.35 -7.43
C GLY A 432 -8.24 56.24 -8.46
N SER A 433 -8.27 55.17 -9.24
CA SER A 433 -9.15 55.00 -10.42
C SER A 433 -10.66 54.89 -10.13
N VAL A 434 -11.04 54.62 -8.88
CA VAL A 434 -12.44 54.54 -8.45
C VAL A 434 -13.15 55.90 -8.57
N HIS A 435 -12.41 57.00 -8.52
CA HIS A 435 -12.94 58.37 -8.60
C HIS A 435 -12.71 59.06 -9.95
N ILE A 436 -12.25 58.31 -10.97
CA ILE A 436 -11.74 58.86 -12.22
C ILE A 436 -12.72 58.65 -13.37
N THR A 437 -12.84 59.65 -14.25
CA THR A 437 -13.77 59.62 -15.40
C THR A 437 -13.33 58.58 -16.45
N PRO A 438 -14.25 58.12 -17.33
CA PRO A 438 -13.92 57.10 -18.34
C PRO A 438 -12.81 57.50 -19.33
N GLU A 439 -12.64 58.80 -19.59
CA GLU A 439 -11.56 59.30 -20.46
C GLU A 439 -10.19 59.23 -19.79
N GLU A 440 -10.13 59.59 -18.51
CA GLU A 440 -8.90 59.53 -17.71
C GLU A 440 -8.47 58.08 -17.43
N ARG A 441 -9.41 57.13 -17.28
CA ARG A 441 -9.10 55.69 -17.22
C ARG A 441 -8.40 55.20 -18.49
N ARG A 442 -8.84 55.64 -19.68
CA ARG A 442 -8.17 55.30 -20.95
C ARG A 442 -6.77 55.92 -21.09
N VAL A 443 -6.48 56.99 -20.35
CA VAL A 443 -5.13 57.58 -20.28
C VAL A 443 -4.25 56.75 -19.35
N ILE A 444 -4.79 56.28 -18.22
CA ILE A 444 -4.11 55.36 -17.30
C ILE A 444 -3.80 54.02 -17.98
N ASP A 445 -4.75 53.43 -18.71
CA ASP A 445 -4.52 52.19 -19.46
C ASP A 445 -3.44 52.37 -20.55
N ARG A 446 -3.35 53.56 -21.15
CA ARG A 446 -2.28 53.90 -22.11
C ARG A 446 -0.93 54.08 -21.42
N LEU A 447 -0.90 54.61 -20.20
CA LEU A 447 0.30 54.72 -19.39
C LEU A 447 0.79 53.35 -18.89
N GLU A 448 -0.11 52.48 -18.46
CA GLU A 448 0.19 51.10 -18.08
C GLU A 448 0.84 50.31 -19.22
N ARG A 449 0.30 50.41 -20.43
CA ARG A 449 0.88 49.76 -21.63
C ARG A 449 2.25 50.30 -22.02
N ASN A 450 2.53 51.57 -21.74
CA ASN A 450 3.78 52.25 -22.10
C ASN A 450 4.76 52.42 -20.94
N ILE A 451 4.49 51.82 -19.76
CA ILE A 451 5.27 52.06 -18.55
C ILE A 451 6.72 51.57 -18.69
N VAL A 452 6.98 50.55 -19.51
CA VAL A 452 8.34 50.08 -19.84
C VAL A 452 9.16 51.15 -20.55
N ALA A 453 8.56 51.79 -21.57
CA ALA A 453 9.23 52.84 -22.34
C ALA A 453 9.47 54.08 -21.47
N PHE A 454 8.57 54.36 -20.52
CA PHE A 454 8.75 55.43 -19.54
C PHE A 454 9.88 55.13 -18.56
N GLU A 455 9.98 53.91 -18.03
CA GLU A 455 11.08 53.50 -17.14
C GLU A 455 12.43 53.57 -17.86
N GLN A 456 12.53 53.09 -19.10
CA GLN A 456 13.74 53.21 -19.92
C GLN A 456 14.12 54.68 -20.18
N LEU A 457 13.13 55.55 -20.37
CA LEU A 457 13.37 56.98 -20.57
C LEU A 457 13.81 57.66 -19.26
N VAL A 458 13.24 57.28 -18.12
CA VAL A 458 13.67 57.78 -16.82
C VAL A 458 15.06 57.28 -16.46
N GLU A 459 15.37 56.02 -16.73
CA GLU A 459 16.68 55.41 -16.50
C GLU A 459 17.75 56.08 -17.37
N THR A 460 17.49 56.27 -18.67
CA THR A 460 18.40 57.02 -19.56
C THR A 460 18.54 58.50 -19.17
N VAL A 461 17.49 59.13 -18.64
CA VAL A 461 17.57 60.51 -18.09
C VAL A 461 18.36 60.54 -16.77
N MET A 462 18.24 59.53 -15.92
CA MET A 462 19.01 59.40 -14.69
C MET A 462 20.48 59.07 -14.94
N GLU A 463 20.78 58.21 -15.91
CA GLU A 463 22.14 57.90 -16.36
C GLU A 463 22.80 59.08 -17.09
N SER A 464 22.03 59.88 -17.84
CA SER A 464 22.55 61.10 -18.48
C SER A 464 22.65 62.30 -17.52
N SER A 465 22.04 62.23 -16.34
CA SER A 465 22.13 63.22 -15.26
C SER A 465 23.10 62.78 -14.17
N GLU A 466 24.29 62.30 -14.55
CA GLU A 466 25.39 62.15 -13.62
C GLU A 466 25.75 63.50 -12.97
N GLY A 467 25.23 63.72 -11.76
CA GLY A 467 25.96 64.46 -10.73
C GLY A 467 25.59 65.92 -10.47
N THR A 468 24.39 66.40 -10.77
CA THR A 468 23.90 67.65 -10.15
C THR A 468 22.41 67.57 -9.82
N PHE A 469 22.13 67.23 -8.56
CA PHE A 469 20.87 67.55 -7.89
C PHE A 469 21.13 68.61 -6.82
#